data_AF-A0A2K5D469-F1
#
_entry.id   AF-A0A2K5D469-F1
#
_cell.length_a   1.000
_cell.length_b   1.000
_cell.length_c   1.000
_cell.angle_alpha   90.00
_cell.angle_beta   90.00
_cell.angle_gamma   90.00
#
_symmetry.space_group_name_H-M   'P 1'
#
loop_
_entity.id
_entity.type
_entity.pdbx_description
1 polymer ?
#
loop_
_entity_poly.entity_id
_entity_poly.type
_entity_poly.pdbx_seq_one_letter_code
_entity_poly.pdbx_strand_id
1 'polypeptide(L)'
;MDRYAGALEEVADSTRQQERHYELLSALQSLVKELPSSFQQRLSYTTLSDLALALLDGTVFEIVQGLLEIQHLTEKSLYNQRLHLQNEHRGEPGQRDEAPPPKGWRVPAALRICADRLLPWECSEEGAETE
;
A
#
# COMPACT_ATOMS: atom_id res chain seq x y z
N MET A 1 15.01 49.11 -6.34
CA MET A 1 15.20 49.01 -4.88
C MET A 1 15.00 47.57 -4.41
N ASP A 2 15.19 46.60 -5.30
CA ASP A 2 14.61 45.25 -5.18
C ASP A 2 15.54 44.26 -4.47
N ARG A 3 16.85 44.56 -4.42
CA ARG A 3 17.84 43.72 -3.73
C ARG A 3 17.73 43.77 -2.20
N TYR A 4 17.22 44.88 -1.65
CA TYR A 4 17.02 45.01 -0.20
C TYR A 4 15.78 44.25 0.27
N ALA A 5 14.73 44.15 -0.57
CA ALA A 5 13.54 43.36 -0.26
C ALA A 5 13.87 41.86 -0.20
N GLY A 6 14.61 41.33 -1.19
CA GLY A 6 15.05 39.93 -1.17
C GLY A 6 15.98 39.61 0.02
N ALA A 7 16.87 40.52 0.41
CA ALA A 7 17.75 40.30 1.56
C ALA A 7 16.98 40.23 2.91
N LEU A 8 15.88 40.96 3.05
CA LEU A 8 15.02 40.89 4.24
C LEU A 8 14.19 39.61 4.28
N GLU A 9 13.76 39.12 3.11
CA GLU A 9 12.99 37.88 2.97
C GLU A 9 13.86 36.64 3.27
N GLU A 10 15.08 36.58 2.75
CA GLU A 10 16.07 35.51 3.05
C GLU A 10 16.40 35.45 4.55
N VAL A 11 16.51 36.60 5.21
CA VAL A 11 16.73 36.67 6.67
C VAL A 11 15.48 36.19 7.41
N ALA A 12 14.28 36.57 6.96
CA ALA A 12 13.04 36.11 7.57
C ALA A 12 12.87 34.58 7.45
N ASP A 13 13.20 34.00 6.30
CA ASP A 13 13.13 32.55 6.11
C ASP A 13 14.20 31.81 6.91
N SER A 14 15.41 32.38 7.01
CA SER A 14 16.45 31.88 7.91
C SER A 14 16.00 31.90 9.38
N THR A 15 15.31 32.97 9.83
CA THR A 15 14.79 33.04 11.19
C THR A 15 13.71 32.00 11.46
N ARG A 16 12.78 31.80 10.52
CA ARG A 16 11.72 30.78 10.63
C ARG A 16 12.30 29.36 10.65
N GLN A 17 13.29 29.10 9.83
CA GLN A 17 13.97 27.81 9.79
C GLN A 17 14.71 27.55 11.10
N GLN A 18 15.36 28.57 11.65
CA GLN A 18 16.06 28.49 12.92
C GLN A 18 15.09 28.30 14.10
N GLU A 19 13.92 28.96 14.10
CA GLU A 19 12.85 28.72 15.08
C GLU A 19 12.39 27.27 15.06
N ARG A 20 12.07 26.73 13.88
CA ARG A 20 11.67 25.32 13.73
C ARG A 20 12.77 24.36 14.16
N HIS A 21 14.03 24.68 13.91
CA HIS A 21 15.17 23.88 14.35
C HIS A 21 15.24 23.81 15.87
N TYR A 22 15.09 24.94 16.57
CA TYR A 22 15.07 24.98 18.03
C TYR A 22 13.87 24.23 18.62
N GLU A 23 12.68 24.40 18.04
CA GLU A 23 11.49 23.66 18.46
C GLU A 23 11.73 22.15 18.36
N LEU A 24 12.20 21.68 17.22
CA LEU A 24 12.44 20.26 17.00
C LEU A 24 13.56 19.71 17.87
N LEU A 25 14.66 20.46 18.02
CA LEU A 25 15.77 20.08 18.89
C LEU A 25 15.32 19.97 20.35
N SER A 26 14.44 20.86 20.82
CA SER A 26 13.89 20.79 22.17
C SER A 26 13.05 19.53 22.38
N ALA A 27 12.25 19.13 21.38
CA ALA A 27 11.47 17.90 21.41
C ALA A 27 12.36 16.65 21.35
N LEU A 28 13.42 16.65 20.53
CA LEU A 28 14.39 15.57 20.52
C LEU A 28 15.09 15.42 21.87
N GLN A 29 15.49 16.53 22.49
CA GLN A 29 16.10 16.51 23.81
C GLN A 29 15.15 16.01 24.91
N SER A 30 13.84 16.30 24.84
CA SER A 30 12.88 15.73 25.78
C SER A 30 12.76 14.23 25.61
N LEU A 31 12.68 13.74 24.38
CA LEU A 31 12.62 12.29 24.07
C LEU A 31 13.88 11.56 24.57
N VAL A 32 15.07 12.15 24.40
CA VAL A 32 16.32 11.55 24.88
C VAL A 32 16.36 11.43 26.41
N LYS A 33 15.76 12.39 27.15
CA LYS A 33 15.71 12.34 28.62
C LYS A 33 14.90 11.16 29.14
N GLU A 34 13.97 10.62 28.35
CA GLU A 34 13.16 9.45 28.68
C GLU A 34 13.91 8.12 28.47
N LEU A 35 15.06 8.15 27.78
CA LEU A 35 15.86 6.96 27.52
C LEU A 35 16.79 6.60 28.69
N PRO A 36 17.19 5.31 28.85
CA PRO A 36 18.24 4.94 29.79
C PRO A 36 19.57 5.66 29.52
N SER A 37 20.34 5.95 30.57
CA SER A 37 21.60 6.72 30.50
C SER A 37 22.61 6.19 29.49
N SER A 38 22.67 4.87 29.27
CA SER A 38 23.55 4.24 28.27
C SER A 38 23.30 4.72 26.85
N PHE A 39 22.05 5.08 26.52
CA PHE A 39 21.69 5.60 25.20
C PHE A 39 21.86 7.12 25.13
N GLN A 40 21.58 7.83 26.23
CA GLN A 40 21.78 9.28 26.31
C GLN A 40 23.23 9.67 25.99
N GLN A 41 24.21 8.91 26.48
CA GLN A 41 25.63 9.16 26.22
C GLN A 41 26.03 9.02 24.74
N ARG A 42 25.26 8.27 23.94
CA ARG A 42 25.52 8.07 22.51
C ARG A 42 24.89 9.17 21.65
N LEU A 43 23.95 9.92 22.21
CA LEU A 43 23.18 10.95 21.53
C LEU A 43 23.67 12.33 21.99
N SER A 44 24.82 12.75 21.47
CA SER A 44 25.39 14.06 21.76
C SER A 44 24.53 15.20 21.20
N TYR A 45 24.69 16.40 21.75
CA TYR A 45 24.03 17.60 21.23
C TYR A 45 24.23 17.78 19.71
N THR A 46 25.44 17.53 19.21
CA THR A 46 25.74 17.63 17.77
C THR A 46 24.90 16.66 16.96
N THR A 47 24.82 15.39 17.38
CA THR A 47 24.00 14.39 16.68
C THR A 47 22.52 14.74 16.68
N LEU A 48 22.00 15.32 17.77
CA LEU A 48 20.60 15.76 17.85
C LEU A 48 20.35 17.00 16.99
N SER A 49 21.32 17.90 16.89
CA SER A 49 21.26 19.08 16.03
C SER A 49 21.27 18.70 14.55
N ASP A 50 22.15 17.78 14.16
CA ASP A 50 22.25 17.24 12.80
C ASP A 50 20.97 16.48 12.42
N LEU A 51 20.43 15.69 13.35
CA LEU A 51 19.15 15.01 13.17
C LEU A 51 18.01 16.00 12.98
N ALA A 52 17.97 17.09 13.76
CA ALA A 52 16.93 18.10 13.59
C ALA A 52 16.96 18.79 12.23
N LEU A 53 18.16 19.10 11.71
CA LEU A 53 18.33 19.65 10.38
C LEU A 53 17.90 18.65 9.30
N ALA A 54 18.28 17.38 9.41
CA ALA A 54 17.87 16.33 8.47
C ALA A 54 16.35 16.11 8.46
N LEU A 55 15.69 16.23 9.62
CA LEU A 55 14.24 16.13 9.74
C LEU A 55 13.53 17.34 9.13
N LEU A 56 14.11 18.54 9.24
CA LEU A 56 13.56 19.75 8.62
C LEU A 56 13.71 19.77 7.10
N ASP A 57 14.83 19.26 6.58
CA ASP A 57 15.09 19.17 5.15
C ASP A 57 14.05 18.32 4.43
N GLY A 58 13.52 17.27 5.09
CA GLY A 58 12.36 16.53 4.60
C GLY A 58 12.62 15.61 3.40
N THR A 59 13.73 15.79 2.67
CA THR A 59 14.03 15.08 1.43
C THR A 59 14.08 13.57 1.60
N VAL A 60 14.62 13.07 2.72
CA VAL A 60 14.65 11.63 3.01
C VAL A 60 13.23 11.06 3.11
N PHE A 61 12.30 11.80 3.72
CA PHE A 61 10.89 11.36 3.80
C PHE A 61 10.21 11.38 2.43
N GLU A 62 10.48 12.39 1.60
CA GLU A 62 9.97 12.45 0.24
C GLU A 62 10.47 11.28 -0.62
N ILE A 63 11.77 10.97 -0.53
CA ILE A 63 12.37 9.82 -1.23
C ILE A 63 11.70 8.52 -0.77
N VAL A 64 11.57 8.31 0.54
CA VAL A 64 10.93 7.11 1.09
C VAL A 64 9.47 7.01 0.64
N GLN A 65 8.74 8.12 0.63
CA GLN A 65 7.36 8.18 0.15
C GLN A 65 7.26 7.81 -1.34
N GLY A 66 8.15 8.33 -2.19
CA GLY A 66 8.20 7.99 -3.61
C GLY A 66 8.54 6.53 -3.85
N LEU A 67 9.50 5.96 -3.11
CA LEU A 67 9.83 4.54 -3.19
C LEU A 67 8.66 3.65 -2.76
N LEU A 68 7.94 4.07 -1.72
CA LEU A 68 6.76 3.37 -1.23
C LEU A 68 5.61 3.41 -2.26
N GLU A 69 5.41 4.53 -2.96
CA GLU A 69 4.42 4.63 -4.03
C GLU A 69 4.76 3.71 -5.22
N ILE A 70 6.04 3.69 -5.64
CA ILE A 70 6.54 2.77 -6.67
C ILE A 70 6.29 1.31 -6.27
N GLN A 71 6.58 0.97 -5.01
CA GLN A 71 6.32 -0.37 -4.49
C GLN A 71 4.83 -0.73 -4.64
N HIS A 72 3.92 0.09 -4.11
CA HIS A 72 2.49 -0.19 -4.15
C HIS A 72 1.95 -0.34 -5.59
N LEU A 73 2.40 0.50 -6.51
CA LEU A 73 2.01 0.42 -7.92
C LEU A 73 2.52 -0.87 -8.57
N THR A 74 3.74 -1.28 -8.24
CA THR A 74 4.36 -2.51 -8.75
C THR A 74 3.63 -3.75 -8.24
N GLU A 75 3.34 -3.80 -6.94
CA GLU A 75 2.59 -4.88 -6.31
C GLU A 75 1.19 -5.02 -6.91
N LYS A 76 0.49 -3.88 -7.10
CA LYS A 76 -0.82 -3.86 -7.75
C LYS A 76 -0.76 -4.36 -9.19
N SER A 77 0.27 -3.97 -9.95
CA SER A 77 0.47 -4.42 -11.34
C SER A 77 0.68 -5.93 -11.42
N LEU A 78 1.59 -6.47 -10.59
CA LEU A 78 1.88 -7.91 -10.54
C LEU A 78 0.68 -8.73 -10.07
N TYR A 79 -0.08 -8.22 -9.10
CA TYR A 79 -1.32 -8.84 -8.66
C TYR A 79 -2.35 -8.93 -9.79
N ASN A 80 -2.57 -7.82 -10.51
CA ASN A 80 -3.48 -7.79 -11.66
C ASN A 80 -3.03 -8.71 -12.80
N GLN A 81 -1.72 -8.78 -13.06
CA GLN A 81 -1.15 -9.70 -14.05
C GLN A 81 -1.43 -11.16 -13.68
N ARG A 82 -1.22 -11.53 -12.41
CA ARG A 82 -1.53 -12.88 -11.93
C ARG A 82 -3.02 -13.20 -12.06
N LEU A 83 -3.88 -12.25 -11.69
CA LEU A 83 -5.33 -12.42 -11.78
C LEU A 83 -5.78 -12.61 -13.23
N HIS A 84 -5.21 -11.82 -14.16
CA HIS A 84 -5.49 -11.95 -15.58
C HIS A 84 -5.16 -13.35 -16.10
N LEU A 85 -3.95 -13.85 -15.82
CA LEU A 85 -3.54 -15.20 -16.18
C LEU A 85 -4.48 -16.26 -15.58
N GLN A 86 -4.83 -16.15 -14.29
CA GLN A 86 -5.77 -17.10 -13.69
C GLN A 86 -7.14 -17.09 -14.37
N ASN A 87 -7.63 -15.92 -14.78
CA ASN A 87 -8.89 -15.80 -15.48
C ASN A 87 -8.81 -16.39 -16.90
N GLU A 88 -7.69 -16.22 -17.60
CA GLU A 88 -7.47 -16.90 -18.89
C GLU A 88 -7.47 -18.43 -18.72
N HIS A 89 -6.79 -18.97 -17.71
CA HIS A 89 -6.75 -20.42 -17.46
C HIS A 89 -8.09 -21.00 -16.98
N ARG A 90 -8.92 -20.22 -16.28
CA ARG A 90 -10.29 -20.62 -15.89
C ARG A 90 -11.29 -20.40 -17.03
N GLY A 91 -10.95 -19.52 -17.97
CA GLY A 91 -11.75 -19.08 -19.09
C GLY A 91 -11.47 -19.82 -20.40
N GLU A 92 -10.55 -20.79 -20.44
CA GLU A 92 -10.70 -21.87 -21.41
C GLU A 92 -11.94 -22.68 -20.95
N PRO A 93 -13.08 -22.58 -21.66
CA PRO A 93 -14.06 -23.62 -21.51
C PRO A 93 -13.31 -24.84 -22.02
N GLY A 94 -12.90 -25.70 -21.08
CA GLY A 94 -12.51 -27.05 -21.44
C GLY A 94 -13.55 -27.48 -22.46
N GLN A 95 -13.07 -27.83 -23.64
CA GLN A 95 -13.80 -28.60 -24.62
C GLN A 95 -14.18 -29.88 -23.89
N ARG A 96 -15.21 -29.77 -23.05
CA ARG A 96 -16.09 -30.85 -22.70
C ARG A 96 -16.73 -31.09 -24.04
N ASP A 97 -16.08 -31.96 -24.83
CA ASP A 97 -16.80 -32.82 -25.72
C ASP A 97 -17.99 -33.31 -24.90
N GLU A 98 -19.13 -32.65 -25.12
CA GLU A 98 -20.41 -33.04 -24.58
C GLU A 98 -20.77 -34.32 -25.32
N ALA A 99 -20.05 -35.39 -24.99
CA ALA A 99 -20.45 -36.73 -25.32
C ALA A 99 -21.80 -36.90 -24.61
N PRO A 100 -22.90 -37.07 -25.36
CA PRO A 100 -24.22 -37.19 -24.74
C PRO A 100 -24.18 -38.34 -23.75
N PRO A 101 -24.79 -38.19 -22.56
CA PRO A 101 -24.72 -39.21 -21.52
C PRO A 101 -25.27 -40.54 -22.07
N PRO A 102 -24.60 -41.67 -21.79
CA PRO A 102 -25.10 -42.97 -22.23
C PRO A 102 -26.50 -43.19 -21.66
N LYS A 103 -27.48 -43.33 -22.55
CA LYS A 103 -28.88 -43.61 -22.19
C LYS A 103 -28.92 -44.96 -21.46
N GLY A 104 -29.15 -44.94 -20.14
CA GLY A 104 -29.47 -46.16 -19.39
C GLY A 104 -28.86 -46.33 -18.00
N TRP A 105 -28.02 -45.42 -17.51
CA TRP A 105 -27.48 -45.55 -16.14
C TRP A 105 -28.45 -44.93 -15.12
N ARG A 106 -29.22 -45.78 -14.43
CA ARG A 106 -29.90 -45.35 -13.20
C ARG A 106 -28.86 -45.19 -12.10
N VAL A 107 -28.56 -43.95 -11.73
CA VAL A 107 -27.75 -43.66 -10.54
C VAL A 107 -28.58 -44.05 -9.31
N PRO A 108 -28.06 -44.87 -8.38
CA PRO A 108 -28.74 -45.16 -7.12
C PRO A 108 -29.03 -43.86 -6.37
N ALA A 109 -30.25 -43.70 -5.82
CA ALA A 109 -30.69 -42.48 -5.15
C ALA A 109 -29.75 -42.00 -4.03
N ALA A 110 -28.92 -42.89 -3.47
CA ALA A 110 -27.92 -42.56 -2.47
C ALA A 110 -26.83 -41.58 -2.96
N LEU A 111 -26.53 -41.50 -4.26
CA LEU A 111 -25.57 -40.52 -4.81
C LEU A 111 -26.17 -39.15 -5.13
N ARG A 112 -27.50 -38.97 -5.07
CA ARG A 112 -28.12 -37.65 -5.31
C ARG A 112 -27.85 -36.65 -4.18
N ILE A 113 -27.61 -37.13 -2.97
CA ILE A 113 -27.45 -36.25 -1.79
C ILE A 113 -26.10 -35.50 -1.82
N CYS A 114 -25.09 -36.04 -2.50
CA CYS A 114 -23.77 -35.41 -2.57
C CYS A 114 -23.63 -34.37 -3.70
N ALA A 115 -24.55 -34.36 -4.67
CA ALA A 115 -24.50 -33.43 -5.81
C ALA A 115 -24.98 -32.02 -5.44
N ASP A 116 -25.93 -31.90 -4.52
CA ASP A 116 -26.54 -30.61 -4.14
C ASP A 116 -25.69 -29.78 -3.16
N ARG A 117 -24.53 -30.28 -2.72
CA ARG A 117 -23.72 -29.64 -1.67
C ARG A 117 -22.39 -29.05 -2.13
N LEU A 118 -22.03 -29.17 -3.42
CA LEU A 118 -20.70 -28.79 -3.89
C LEU A 118 -20.64 -27.67 -4.94
N LEU A 119 -21.73 -26.93 -5.22
CA LEU A 119 -21.66 -25.74 -6.08
C LEU A 119 -22.67 -24.67 -5.60
N PRO A 120 -22.20 -23.54 -5.06
CA PRO A 120 -22.90 -22.27 -5.15
C PRO A 120 -22.15 -21.37 -6.15
N TRP A 121 -22.28 -21.69 -7.42
CA TRP A 121 -22.34 -20.66 -8.45
C TRP A 121 -23.66 -20.93 -9.17
N GLU A 122 -24.62 -20.02 -9.02
CA GLU A 122 -25.54 -19.64 -10.09
C GLU A 122 -25.89 -18.18 -9.83
N CYS A 123 -25.37 -17.34 -10.73
CA CYS A 123 -25.78 -15.96 -10.90
C CYS A 123 -26.77 -15.97 -12.07
N SER A 124 -27.90 -15.27 -11.88
CA SER A 124 -28.79 -14.76 -12.92
C SER A 124 -29.51 -15.77 -13.83
N GLU A 125 -30.77 -16.04 -13.49
CA GLU A 125 -31.80 -16.28 -14.49
C GLU A 125 -32.05 -14.97 -15.26
N GLU A 126 -31.60 -14.91 -16.51
CA GLU A 126 -32.23 -14.06 -17.53
C GLU A 126 -33.45 -14.80 -18.09
N GLY A 127 -34.63 -14.18 -17.93
CA GLY A 127 -35.88 -14.59 -18.57
C GLY A 127 -36.42 -13.45 -19.42
N ALA A 128 -36.47 -13.70 -20.72
CA ALA A 128 -36.87 -12.83 -21.82
C ALA A 128 -38.31 -12.26 -21.74
N GLU A 129 -38.43 -11.01 -22.20
CA GLU A 129 -39.41 -10.40 -23.12
C GLU A 129 -40.89 -10.86 -23.21
N THR A 130 -41.72 -9.84 -23.53
CA THR A 130 -43.12 -9.83 -24.02
C THR A 130 -44.19 -10.15 -22.96
N GLU A 131 -45.16 -9.29 -22.65
CA GLU A 131 -45.93 -8.27 -23.39
C GLU A 131 -46.49 -7.22 -22.40
#